data_AF-A0A3C1H8A0-F1
#
_entry.id   AF-A0A3C1H8A0-F1
#
_cell.length_a   1.000
_cell.length_b   1.000
_cell.length_c   1.000
_cell.angle_alpha   90.00
_cell.angle_beta   90.00
_cell.angle_gamma   90.00
#
_symmetry.space_group_name_H-M   'P 1'
#
loop_
_entity.id
_entity.type
_entity.pdbx_description
1 polymer ?
#
loop_
_entity_poly.entity_id
_entity_poly.type
_entity_poly.pdbx_seq_one_letter_code
_entity_poly.pdbx_strand_id
1 'polypeptide(L)'
;MNVINQLWGSSLGKKYLMALTGIALWVFVVGHLVGNLQVFAGPQKLNAYAAFLKSQPGLLWGARLGLLAMVGIHVASAVSLSAQNRAARP
;
A
#
# COMPACT_ATOMS: atom_id res chain seq x y z
N MET A 1 -7.05 27.87 -0.12
CA MET A 1 -7.60 26.66 -0.77
C MET A 1 -6.98 25.45 -0.11
N ASN A 2 -7.78 24.46 0.30
CA ASN A 2 -7.33 23.35 1.14
C ASN A 2 -6.71 22.22 0.29
N VAL A 3 -5.49 21.78 0.61
CA VAL A 3 -4.74 20.74 -0.15
C VAL A 3 -5.53 19.44 -0.25
N ILE A 4 -6.29 19.10 0.80
CA ILE A 4 -7.16 17.92 0.84
C ILE A 4 -8.22 17.98 -0.29
N ASN A 5 -8.82 19.15 -0.51
CA ASN A 5 -9.82 19.34 -1.56
C ASN A 5 -9.20 19.27 -2.96
N GLN A 6 -7.93 19.65 -3.13
CA GLN A 6 -7.26 19.53 -4.42
C GLN A 6 -6.89 18.08 -4.74
N LEU A 7 -6.39 17.35 -3.73
CA LEU A 7 -6.00 15.94 -3.88
C LEU A 7 -7.21 15.02 -4.09
N TRP A 8 -8.31 15.23 -3.36
CA TRP A 8 -9.49 14.37 -3.44
C TRP A 8 -10.59 14.90 -4.36
N GLY A 9 -10.68 16.21 -4.57
CA GLY A 9 -11.73 16.82 -5.38
C GLY A 9 -11.45 16.79 -6.89
N SER A 10 -10.21 16.54 -7.32
CA SER A 10 -9.83 16.50 -8.74
C SER A 10 -9.53 15.09 -9.23
N SER A 11 -9.78 14.83 -10.52
CA SER A 11 -9.41 13.56 -11.16
C SER A 11 -7.90 13.36 -11.20
N LEU A 12 -7.13 14.45 -11.35
CA LEU A 12 -5.67 14.41 -11.36
C LEU A 12 -5.10 14.07 -9.97
N GLY A 13 -5.62 14.68 -8.92
CA GLY A 13 -5.22 14.38 -7.53
C GLY A 13 -5.46 12.91 -7.16
N LYS A 14 -6.62 12.35 -7.52
CA LYS A 14 -6.92 10.92 -7.33
C LYS A 14 -5.95 10.01 -8.09
N LYS A 15 -5.54 10.38 -9.31
CA LYS A 15 -4.53 9.62 -10.09
C LYS A 15 -3.18 9.64 -9.40
N TYR A 16 -2.75 10.78 -8.86
CA TYR A 16 -1.51 10.87 -8.09
C TYR A 16 -1.57 10.02 -6.81
N LEU A 17 -2.68 10.08 -6.05
CA LEU A 17 -2.87 9.22 -4.87
C LEU A 17 -2.83 7.74 -5.24
N MET A 18 -3.53 7.33 -6.29
CA MET A 18 -3.54 5.95 -6.77
C MET A 18 -2.13 5.49 -7.18
N ALA A 19 -1.38 6.31 -7.91
CA ALA A 19 -0.03 5.96 -8.37
C ALA A 19 0.96 5.83 -7.21
N LEU A 20 1.00 6.82 -6.29
CA LEU A 20 1.92 6.81 -5.14
C LEU A 20 1.66 5.63 -4.20
N THR A 21 0.38 5.40 -3.86
CA THR A 21 0.00 4.24 -3.04
C THR A 21 0.28 2.93 -3.76
N GLY A 22 0.08 2.85 -5.07
CA GLY A 22 0.38 1.67 -5.87
C GLY A 22 1.87 1.32 -5.88
N ILE A 23 2.75 2.30 -6.05
CA ILE A 23 4.21 2.10 -6.00
C ILE A 23 4.62 1.62 -4.60
N ALA A 24 4.13 2.25 -3.54
CA ALA A 24 4.46 1.86 -2.17
C ALA A 24 4.00 0.43 -1.83
N LEU A 25 2.77 0.07 -2.23
CA LEU A 25 2.24 -1.29 -2.07
C LEU A 25 3.06 -2.31 -2.89
N TRP A 26 3.46 -1.98 -4.10
CA TRP A 26 4.29 -2.85 -4.93
C TRP A 26 5.66 -3.12 -4.30
N VAL A 27 6.35 -2.07 -3.82
CA VAL A 27 7.62 -2.21 -3.09
C VAL A 27 7.44 -3.10 -1.86
N PHE A 28 6.38 -2.89 -1.10
CA PHE A 28 6.07 -3.73 0.05
C PHE A 28 5.85 -5.19 -0.34
N VAL A 29 5.07 -5.47 -1.38
CA VAL A 29 4.79 -6.84 -1.83
C VAL A 29 6.07 -7.55 -2.27
N VAL A 30 6.97 -6.86 -2.98
CA VAL A 30 8.29 -7.43 -3.34
C VAL A 30 9.10 -7.76 -2.10
N GLY A 31 9.25 -6.82 -1.15
CA GLY A 31 9.97 -7.07 0.10
C GLY A 31 9.32 -8.17 0.96
N HIS A 32 7.99 -8.20 1.00
CA HIS A 32 7.21 -9.22 1.70
C HIS A 32 7.45 -10.60 1.09
N LEU A 33 7.42 -10.71 -0.24
CA LEU A 33 7.73 -11.95 -0.94
C LEU A 33 9.15 -12.41 -0.62
N VAL A 34 10.16 -11.53 -0.69
CA VAL A 34 11.55 -11.86 -0.31
C VAL A 34 11.62 -12.38 1.14
N GLY A 35 10.91 -11.77 2.07
CA GLY A 35 10.78 -12.25 3.45
C GLY A 35 10.18 -13.66 3.53
N ASN A 36 9.12 -13.94 2.76
CA ASN A 36 8.46 -15.25 2.71
C ASN A 36 9.33 -16.32 2.03
N LEU A 37 10.09 -15.98 0.99
CA LEU A 37 10.99 -16.91 0.29
C LEU A 37 12.07 -17.49 1.21
N GLN A 38 12.33 -16.87 2.37
CA GLN A 38 13.18 -17.47 3.40
C GLN A 38 12.67 -18.82 3.91
N VAL A 39 11.41 -19.17 3.65
CA VAL A 39 10.87 -20.53 3.90
C VAL A 39 11.70 -21.62 3.21
N PHE A 40 12.29 -21.33 2.04
CA PHE A 40 13.15 -22.26 1.31
C PHE A 40 14.58 -22.36 1.88
N ALA A 41 14.95 -21.46 2.80
CA ALA A 41 16.25 -21.45 3.47
C ALA A 41 16.24 -22.18 4.84
N GLY A 42 15.16 -22.89 5.15
CA GLY A 42 14.98 -23.62 6.40
C GLY A 42 14.29 -22.80 7.50
N PRO A 43 13.69 -23.49 8.50
CA PRO A 43 12.83 -22.84 9.49
C PRO A 43 13.57 -21.85 10.39
N GLN A 44 14.86 -22.03 10.64
CA GLN A 44 15.66 -21.15 11.50
C GLN A 44 15.79 -19.74 10.91
N LYS A 45 16.00 -19.62 9.58
CA LYS A 45 16.08 -18.33 8.88
C LYS A 45 14.77 -17.55 9.00
N LEU A 46 13.65 -18.19 8.66
CA LEU A 46 12.33 -17.58 8.74
C LEU A 46 11.95 -17.18 10.18
N ASN A 47 12.23 -18.05 11.16
CA ASN A 47 11.94 -17.77 12.57
C ASN A 47 12.79 -16.62 13.12
N ALA A 48 14.07 -16.52 12.74
CA ALA A 48 14.94 -15.41 13.11
C ALA A 48 14.44 -14.09 12.52
N TYR A 49 14.02 -14.09 11.24
CA TYR A 49 13.42 -12.92 10.61
C TYR A 49 12.12 -12.50 11.31
N ALA A 50 11.25 -13.45 11.65
CA ALA A 50 10.02 -13.17 12.39
C ALA A 50 10.30 -12.62 13.80
N ALA A 51 11.30 -13.15 14.50
CA ALA A 51 11.72 -12.66 15.82
C ALA A 51 12.27 -11.23 15.74
N PHE A 52 13.08 -10.92 14.73
CA PHE A 52 13.58 -9.57 14.45
C PHE A 52 12.43 -8.57 14.19
N LEU A 53 11.44 -8.94 13.38
CA LEU A 53 10.30 -8.06 13.14
C LEU A 53 9.47 -7.83 14.41
N LYS A 54 9.27 -8.88 15.22
CA LYS A 54 8.54 -8.77 16.50
C LYS A 54 9.28 -7.96 17.55
N SER A 55 10.62 -7.91 17.52
CA SER A 55 11.40 -7.07 18.43
C SER A 55 11.36 -5.58 18.07
N GLN A 56 10.81 -5.22 16.90
CA GLN A 56 10.64 -3.85 16.43
C GLN A 56 9.14 -3.49 16.31
N PRO A 57 8.41 -3.36 17.43
CA PRO A 57 6.95 -3.19 17.41
C PRO A 57 6.50 -1.92 16.67
N GLY A 58 7.28 -0.83 16.75
CA GLY A 58 6.99 0.41 16.03
C GLY A 58 7.05 0.24 14.51
N LEU A 59 8.08 -0.45 14.00
CA LEU A 59 8.19 -0.79 12.58
C LEU A 59 7.03 -1.69 12.13
N LEU A 60 6.75 -2.73 12.90
CA LEU A 60 5.74 -3.73 12.57
C LEU A 60 4.32 -3.16 12.57
N TRP A 61 3.94 -2.37 13.58
CA TRP A 61 2.64 -1.70 13.62
C TRP A 61 2.54 -0.52 12.66
N GLY A 62 3.62 0.26 12.49
CA GLY A 62 3.69 1.32 11.50
C GLY A 62 3.47 0.79 10.09
N ALA A 63 4.13 -0.31 9.72
CA ALA A 63 3.90 -0.99 8.46
C ALA A 63 2.45 -1.48 8.34
N ARG A 64 1.89 -2.16 9.35
CA ARG A 64 0.50 -2.67 9.32
C ARG A 64 -0.53 -1.58 9.07
N LEU A 65 -0.53 -0.53 9.90
CA LEU A 65 -1.50 0.56 9.80
C LEU A 65 -1.26 1.38 8.52
N GLY A 66 0.00 1.63 8.17
CA GLY A 66 0.36 2.33 6.94
C GLY A 66 -0.10 1.59 5.69
N LEU A 67 0.08 0.27 5.63
CA LEU A 67 -0.37 -0.56 4.50
C LEU A 67 -1.90 -0.63 4.41
N LEU A 68 -2.59 -0.74 5.55
CA LEU A 68 -4.06 -0.68 5.58
C LEU A 68 -4.58 0.66 5.06
N ALA A 69 -3.95 1.77 5.45
CA ALA A 69 -4.30 3.09 4.93
C ALA A 69 -4.00 3.20 3.42
N MET A 70 -2.80 2.78 2.98
CA MET A 70 -2.40 2.85 1.58
C MET A 70 -3.30 2.02 0.67
N VAL A 71 -3.64 0.77 1.06
CA VAL A 71 -4.54 -0.06 0.26
C VAL A 71 -5.96 0.52 0.22
N GLY A 72 -6.45 1.07 1.33
CA GLY A 72 -7.74 1.75 1.37
C GLY A 72 -7.79 2.96 0.42
N ILE A 73 -6.77 3.82 0.48
CA ILE A 73 -6.67 5.00 -0.41
C ILE A 73 -6.52 4.57 -1.87
N HIS A 74 -5.72 3.54 -2.15
CA HIS A 74 -5.49 3.02 -3.50
C HIS A 74 -6.80 2.53 -4.13
N VAL A 75 -7.52 1.65 -3.41
CA VAL A 75 -8.79 1.07 -3.86
C VAL A 75 -9.85 2.15 -4.02
N ALA A 76 -10.00 3.05 -3.04
CA ALA A 76 -10.97 4.14 -3.11
C ALA A 76 -10.71 5.06 -4.32
N SER A 77 -9.45 5.38 -4.60
CA SER A 77 -9.06 6.19 -5.76
C SER A 77 -9.37 5.46 -7.08
N ALA A 78 -9.02 4.17 -7.17
CA ALA A 78 -9.27 3.34 -8.34
C ALA A 78 -10.78 3.20 -8.63
N VAL A 79 -11.60 2.92 -7.61
CA VAL A 79 -13.06 2.83 -7.73
C VAL A 79 -13.65 4.16 -8.17
N SER A 80 -13.25 5.27 -7.52
CA SER A 80 -13.77 6.61 -7.84
C SER A 80 -13.45 7.02 -9.29
N LEU A 81 -12.22 6.78 -9.74
CA LEU A 81 -11.79 7.08 -11.11
C LEU A 81 -12.49 6.16 -12.13
N SER A 82 -12.65 4.87 -11.81
CA SER A 82 -13.34 3.92 -12.68
C SER A 82 -14.82 4.27 -12.87
N ALA A 83 -15.49 4.71 -11.80
CA ALA A 83 -16.87 5.17 -11.86
C ALA A 83 -17.01 6.44 -12.72
N GLN A 84 -16.13 7.44 -12.51
CA GLN A 84 -16.10 8.67 -13.32
C GLN A 84 -15.85 8.38 -14.80
N ASN A 85 -14.88 7.52 -15.11
CA ASN A 85 -14.57 7.13 -16.49
C ASN A 85 -15.74 6.40 -17.16
N ARG A 86 -16.52 5.62 -16.41
CA ARG A 86 -17.70 4.93 -16.93
C ARG A 86 -18.85 5.90 -17.20
N ALA A 87 -19.10 6.84 -16.29
CA ALA A 87 -20.15 7.85 -16.44
C ALA A 87 -19.86 8.84 -17.58
N ALA A 88 -18.59 9.05 -17.94
CA ALA A 88 -18.19 9.92 -19.04
C ALA A 88 -18.26 9.26 -20.44
N ARG A 89 -18.67 7.98 -20.53
CA ARG A 89 -18.86 7.31 -21.81
C ARG A 89 -20.24 7.69 -22.40
N PRO A 90 -20.29 8.15 -23.67
CA PRO A 90 -21.54 8.49 -24.34
C PRO A 90 -22.41 7.25 -24.62
#